data_AF-A0AAV7XI64-F1
#
_entry.id   AF-A0AAV7XI64-F1
#
_cell.length_a   1.000
_cell.length_b   1.000
_cell.length_c   1.000
_cell.angle_alpha   90.00
_cell.angle_beta   90.00
_cell.angle_gamma   90.00
#
_symmetry.space_group_name_H-M   'P 1'
#
loop_
_entity.id
_entity.type
_entity.pdbx_description
1 polymer ?
#
loop_
_entity_poly.entity_id
_entity_poly.type
_entity_poly.pdbx_seq_one_letter_code
_entity_poly.pdbx_strand_id
1 'polypeptide(L)'
;MSWLGNFVSRFVIKAKAEEDDGDIVDPQEVLRNKCRAKPKCLTLQEKLETCNARVRSRRETTESCAEELYDWFHCVDHCAAHDLFKQLK
;
A
#
# COMPACT_ATOMS: atom_id res chain seq x y z
N MET A 1 -4.19 -9.35 -44.13
CA MET A 1 -3.26 -9.53 -42.99
C MET A 1 -2.68 -8.17 -42.59
N SER A 2 -3.46 -7.30 -41.95
CA SER A 2 -2.99 -6.01 -41.37
C SER A 2 -4.12 -5.33 -40.56
N TRP A 3 -4.95 -6.12 -39.85
CA TRP A 3 -6.07 -5.58 -39.08
C TRP A 3 -5.90 -5.83 -37.57
N LEU A 4 -5.28 -6.95 -37.20
CA LEU A 4 -4.98 -7.27 -35.81
C LEU A 4 -3.79 -6.47 -35.23
N GLY A 5 -2.89 -5.96 -36.07
CA GLY A 5 -1.72 -5.18 -35.62
C GLY A 5 -2.07 -3.78 -35.12
N ASN A 6 -3.05 -3.11 -35.74
CA ASN A 6 -3.45 -1.74 -35.37
C ASN A 6 -4.32 -1.67 -34.13
N PHE A 7 -4.99 -2.75 -33.75
CA PHE A 7 -5.84 -2.79 -32.55
C PHE A 7 -4.98 -2.93 -31.28
N VAL A 8 -3.94 -3.76 -31.32
CA VAL A 8 -3.00 -3.94 -30.20
C VAL A 8 -2.21 -2.66 -29.94
N SER A 9 -1.79 -1.94 -30.99
CA SER A 9 -1.07 -0.67 -30.84
C SER A 9 -1.90 0.47 -30.22
N ARG A 10 -3.24 0.39 -30.24
CA ARG A 10 -4.14 1.39 -29.65
C ARG A 10 -4.47 1.10 -28.18
N PHE A 11 -4.29 -0.15 -27.74
CA PHE A 11 -4.53 -0.59 -26.37
C PHE A 11 -3.29 -0.50 -25.48
N VAL A 12 -2.10 -0.40 -26.07
CA VAL A 12 -0.89 -0.10 -25.31
C VAL A 12 -0.86 1.41 -25.07
N ILE A 13 -1.39 1.83 -23.91
CA ILE A 13 -1.08 3.13 -23.33
C ILE A 13 0.43 3.15 -23.15
N LYS A 14 1.13 3.75 -24.10
CA LYS A 14 2.54 4.07 -23.98
C LYS A 14 2.58 5.25 -23.00
N ALA A 15 2.53 4.93 -21.70
CA ALA A 15 2.83 5.88 -20.66
C ALA A 15 4.21 6.44 -21.00
N LYS A 16 4.23 7.72 -21.38
CA LYS A 16 5.43 8.44 -21.72
C LYS A 16 6.15 8.67 -20.39
N ALA A 17 6.88 7.66 -19.93
CA ALA A 17 7.90 7.83 -18.91
C ALA A 17 8.97 8.70 -19.57
N GLU A 18 8.79 10.02 -19.47
CA GLU A 18 9.90 10.94 -19.70
C GLU A 18 10.97 10.59 -18.68
N GLU A 19 12.15 10.31 -19.20
CA GLU A 19 13.37 9.90 -18.51
C GLU A 19 13.88 11.03 -17.59
N ASP A 20 13.15 11.30 -16.50
CA ASP A 20 13.69 11.94 -15.31
C ASP A 20 13.88 10.84 -14.26
N ASP A 21 14.94 10.05 -14.47
CA ASP A 21 15.40 8.94 -13.62
C ASP A 21 16.06 9.46 -12.33
N GLY A 22 15.57 10.59 -11.80
CA GLY A 22 15.96 11.14 -10.52
C GLY A 22 15.04 10.59 -9.45
N ASP A 23 15.45 9.53 -8.75
CA ASP A 23 14.84 8.94 -7.55
C ASP A 23 13.47 9.54 -7.17
N ILE A 24 12.43 9.18 -7.92
CA ILE A 24 11.07 9.63 -7.61
C ILE A 24 10.63 8.86 -6.37
N VAL A 25 10.88 9.44 -5.20
CA VAL A 25 10.46 8.89 -3.91
C VAL A 25 8.99 9.22 -3.68
N ASP A 26 8.14 8.20 -3.51
CA ASP A 26 6.73 8.39 -3.17
C ASP A 26 6.59 9.08 -1.79
N PRO A 27 6.07 10.32 -1.72
CA PRO A 27 5.80 11.01 -0.47
C PRO A 27 4.92 10.21 0.48
N GLN A 28 3.99 9.41 -0.06
CA GLN A 28 3.08 8.59 0.70
C GLN A 28 3.82 7.50 1.48
N GLU A 29 4.78 6.83 0.84
CA GLU A 29 5.55 5.77 1.50
C GLU A 29 6.40 6.33 2.64
N VAL A 30 7.08 7.46 2.40
CA VAL A 30 7.89 8.14 3.43
C VAL A 30 7.02 8.53 4.65
N LEU A 31 5.84 9.09 4.41
CA LEU A 31 4.92 9.48 5.49
C LEU A 31 4.35 8.26 6.21
N ARG A 32 3.92 7.23 5.49
CA ARG A 32 3.41 5.99 6.09
C ARG A 32 4.48 5.32 6.96
N ASN A 33 5.74 5.29 6.53
CA ASN A 33 6.84 4.74 7.33
C ASN A 33 7.05 5.51 8.64
N LYS A 34 6.97 6.85 8.61
CA LYS A 34 7.00 7.68 9.83
C LYS A 34 5.78 7.40 10.73
N CYS A 35 4.60 7.25 10.15
CA CYS A 35 3.35 6.99 10.88
C CYS A 35 3.30 5.60 11.51
N ARG A 36 3.90 4.58 10.86
CA ARG A 36 4.03 3.22 11.41
C ARG A 36 4.81 3.19 12.72
N ALA A 37 5.81 4.06 12.88
CA ALA A 37 6.62 4.16 14.09
C ALA A 37 5.89 4.80 15.29
N LYS A 38 4.64 5.28 15.14
CA LYS A 38 3.87 5.83 16.26
C LYS A 38 3.46 4.73 17.25
N PRO A 39 3.53 4.98 18.58
CA PRO A 39 3.19 3.96 19.59
C PRO A 39 1.81 3.33 19.42
N LYS A 40 0.79 4.13 19.06
CA LYS A 40 -0.57 3.63 18.81
C LYS A 40 -0.61 2.67 17.62
N CYS A 41 0.11 2.95 16.54
CA CYS A 41 0.10 2.09 15.37
C CYS A 41 1.00 0.86 15.58
N LEU A 42 2.07 0.96 16.38
CA LEU A 42 2.91 -0.18 16.76
C LEU A 42 2.12 -1.23 17.57
N THR A 43 1.33 -0.80 18.55
CA THR A 43 0.49 -1.75 19.33
C THR A 43 -0.55 -2.47 18.48
N LEU A 44 -1.11 -1.79 17.47
CA LEU A 44 -2.01 -2.40 16.49
C LEU A 44 -1.26 -3.36 15.55
N GLN A 45 -0.03 -3.01 15.17
CA GLN A 45 0.82 -3.88 14.38
C GLN A 45 1.14 -5.18 15.13
N GLU A 46 1.46 -5.10 16.42
CA GLU A 46 1.71 -6.28 17.27
C GLU A 46 0.49 -7.21 17.34
N LYS A 47 -0.72 -6.65 17.43
CA LYS A 47 -1.97 -7.43 17.37
C LYS A 47 -2.16 -8.12 16.02
N LEU A 48 -1.91 -7.40 14.93
CA LEU A 48 -1.97 -7.95 13.58
C LEU A 48 -0.97 -9.11 13.42
N GLU A 49 0.27 -8.96 13.89
CA GLU A 49 1.28 -10.02 13.83
C GLU A 49 0.90 -11.23 14.69
N THR A 50 0.30 -10.98 15.86
CA THR A 50 -0.23 -12.04 16.73
C THR A 50 -1.35 -12.82 16.05
N CYS A 51 -2.28 -12.14 15.37
CA CYS A 51 -3.30 -12.80 14.56
C CYS A 51 -2.68 -13.59 13.40
N ASN A 52 -1.74 -12.99 12.67
CA ASN A 52 -1.05 -13.65 11.55
C ASN A 52 -0.35 -14.94 12.00
N ALA A 53 0.33 -14.91 13.15
CA ALA A 53 0.96 -16.10 13.72
C ALA A 53 -0.08 -17.18 14.07
N ARG A 54 -1.22 -16.79 14.64
CA ARG A 54 -2.32 -17.72 14.97
C ARG A 54 -2.92 -18.35 13.72
N VAL A 55 -3.26 -17.55 12.70
CA VAL A 55 -3.86 -18.05 11.45
C VAL A 55 -2.87 -18.96 10.69
N ARG A 56 -1.60 -18.57 10.58
CA ARG A 56 -0.55 -19.39 9.93
C ARG A 56 -0.26 -20.70 10.66
N SER A 57 -0.50 -20.76 11.98
CA SER A 57 -0.30 -21.99 12.76
C SER A 57 -1.36 -23.06 12.52
N ARG A 58 -2.53 -22.69 12.00
CA ARG A 58 -3.66 -23.60 11.79
C ARG A 58 -3.65 -24.13 10.36
N ARG A 59 -3.85 -25.44 10.21
CA ARG A 59 -3.90 -26.10 8.88
C ARG A 59 -5.20 -25.82 8.14
N GLU A 60 -6.31 -25.73 8.87
CA GLU A 60 -7.63 -25.44 8.34
C GLU A 60 -8.32 -24.47 9.31
N THR A 61 -8.50 -23.22 8.88
CA THR A 61 -9.21 -22.20 9.65
C THR A 61 -9.95 -21.27 8.68
N THR A 62 -11.13 -20.80 9.09
CA THR A 62 -11.89 -19.76 8.38
C THR A 62 -11.62 -18.37 8.94
N GLU A 63 -10.76 -18.27 9.96
CA GLU A 63 -10.37 -17.02 10.60
C GLU A 63 -9.55 -16.14 9.64
N SER A 64 -9.81 -14.83 9.64
CA SER A 64 -9.05 -13.83 8.88
C SER A 64 -8.62 -12.69 9.79
N CYS A 65 -7.41 -12.16 9.59
CA CYS A 65 -6.89 -11.00 10.33
C CYS A 65 -7.30 -9.65 9.72
N ALA A 66 -8.45 -9.60 9.05
CA ALA A 66 -8.90 -8.41 8.33
C ALA A 66 -9.26 -7.26 9.29
N GLU A 67 -9.85 -7.58 10.44
CA GLU A 67 -10.17 -6.59 11.48
C GLU A 67 -8.90 -5.87 11.96
N GLU A 68 -7.89 -6.62 12.40
CA GLU A 68 -6.63 -6.04 12.89
C GLU A 68 -5.88 -5.28 11.77
N LEU A 69 -6.01 -5.75 10.53
CA LEU A 69 -5.44 -5.08 9.37
C LEU A 69 -6.10 -3.72 9.14
N TYR A 70 -7.43 -3.65 9.18
CA TYR A 70 -8.17 -2.39 9.02
C TYR A 70 -7.90 -1.41 10.16
N ASP A 71 -7.81 -1.89 11.40
CA ASP A 71 -7.46 -1.07 12.55
C ASP A 71 -6.07 -0.44 12.40
N TRP A 72 -5.08 -1.24 12.00
CA TRP A 72 -3.72 -0.76 11.76
C TRP A 72 -3.67 0.25 10.60
N PHE A 73 -4.31 -0.05 9.48
CA PHE A 73 -4.39 0.87 8.35
C PHE A 73 -5.07 2.18 8.72
N HIS A 74 -6.19 2.11 9.45
CA HIS A 74 -6.88 3.31 9.92
C HIS A 74 -5.95 4.21 10.74
N CYS A 75 -5.13 3.63 11.63
CA CYS A 75 -4.14 4.38 12.40
C CYS A 75 -3.09 5.07 11.52
N VAL A 76 -2.49 4.32 10.59
CA VAL A 76 -1.42 4.81 9.71
C VAL A 76 -1.94 5.87 8.74
N ASP A 77 -3.08 5.62 8.11
CA ASP A 77 -3.66 6.53 7.12
C ASP A 77 -4.25 7.78 7.76
N HIS A 78 -4.87 7.69 8.94
CA HIS A 78 -5.29 8.87 9.70
C HIS A 78 -4.08 9.77 10.03
N CYS A 79 -2.94 9.17 10.38
CA CYS A 79 -1.71 9.92 10.58
C CYS A 79 -1.17 10.55 9.30
N ALA A 80 -1.08 9.78 8.20
CA ALA A 80 -0.46 10.25 6.96
C ALA A 80 -1.31 11.30 6.22
N ALA A 81 -2.64 11.20 6.32
CA ALA A 81 -3.57 12.09 5.64
C ALA A 81 -3.38 13.57 6.00
N HIS A 82 -2.88 13.88 7.20
CA HIS A 82 -2.63 15.25 7.63
C HIS A 82 -1.55 15.98 6.82
N ASP A 83 -0.59 15.25 6.26
CA ASP A 83 0.58 15.82 5.58
C ASP A 83 0.72 15.39 4.12
N LEU A 84 0.06 14.29 3.71
CA LEU A 84 0.17 13.73 2.36
C LEU A 84 -0.22 14.74 1.28
N PHE A 85 -1.40 15.34 1.38
CA PHE A 85 -1.90 16.27 0.37
C PHE A 85 -1.13 17.60 0.30
N LYS A 86 -0.26 17.89 1.27
CA LYS A 86 0.64 19.05 1.21
C LYS A 86 1.85 18.78 0.30
N GLN A 87 2.18 17.51 0.05
CA GLN A 87 3.31 17.09 -0.78
C GLN A 87 2.91 16.75 -2.21
N LEU A 88 1.61 16.61 -2.48
CA LEU A 88 1.04 16.34 -3.80
C LEU A 88 0.65 17.67 -4.47
N LYS A 89 0.94 17.81 -5.76
CA LYS A 89 0.58 18.96 -6.61
C LYS A 89 -0.66 18.66 -7.44
#